data_AF-A0A3D2HZN4-F1
#
_entry.id   AF-A0A3D2HZN4-F1
#
_cell.length_a   1.000
_cell.length_b   1.000
_cell.length_c   1.000
_cell.angle_alpha   90.00
_cell.angle_beta   90.00
_cell.angle_gamma   90.00
#
_symmetry.space_group_name_H-M   'P 1'
#
loop_
_entity.id
_entity.type
_entity.pdbx_description
1 polymer ?
#
loop_
_entity_poly.entity_id
_entity_poly.type
_entity_poly.pdbx_seq_one_letter_code
_entity_poly.pdbx_strand_id
1 'polypeptide(L)'
;MNGEYVDSRVYELLEKSNLIYIYGMSIGETDAIWWKRICDLLSQKQNLRIILHCFDAPQESLFRTKHIAYERKMRERLIRFSEFDEEKNNEISQWIHIATNNIFNELKDICTEKIEEQGLKAM
;
A
#
# COMPACT_ATOMS: atom_id res chain seq x y z
N MET A 1 15.03 -21.01 9.78
CA MET A 1 13.85 -21.73 9.24
C MET A 1 12.50 -21.05 9.50
N ASN A 2 12.39 -19.92 10.22
CA ASN A 2 11.10 -19.22 10.39
C ASN A 2 10.80 -18.17 9.30
N GLY A 3 11.82 -17.63 8.62
CA GLY A 3 11.65 -16.59 7.58
C GLY A 3 10.99 -17.10 6.30
N GLU A 4 11.42 -18.26 5.78
CA GLU A 4 10.87 -18.84 4.55
C GLU A 4 9.36 -19.14 4.64
N TYR A 5 8.87 -19.54 5.81
CA TYR A 5 7.45 -19.82 6.02
C TYR A 5 6.59 -18.55 6.01
N VAL A 6 7.11 -17.45 6.58
CA VAL A 6 6.45 -16.15 6.54
C VAL A 6 6.40 -15.64 5.10
N ASP A 7 7.48 -15.80 4.35
CA ASP A 7 7.58 -15.42 2.95
C ASP A 7 6.52 -16.08 2.07
N SER A 8 6.39 -17.41 2.14
CA SER A 8 5.39 -18.15 1.35
C SER A 8 3.96 -17.78 1.74
N ARG A 9 3.67 -17.65 3.03
CA ARG A 9 2.33 -17.29 3.51
C ARG A 9 1.92 -15.89 3.06
N VAL A 10 2.82 -14.92 3.12
CA VAL A 10 2.55 -13.55 2.67
C VAL A 10 2.37 -13.54 1.15
N TYR A 11 3.19 -14.30 0.40
CA TYR A 11 3.02 -14.41 -1.05
C TYR A 11 1.66 -14.96 -1.44
N GLU A 12 1.19 -16.05 -0.81
CA GLU A 12 -0.15 -16.60 -1.04
C GLU A 12 -1.27 -15.59 -0.71
N LEU A 13 -1.08 -14.80 0.36
CA LEU A 13 -2.04 -13.77 0.74
C LEU A 13 -2.11 -12.66 -0.31
N LEU A 14 -0.96 -12.18 -0.78
CA LEU A 14 -0.88 -11.19 -1.86
C LEU A 14 -1.53 -11.72 -3.14
N GLU A 15 -1.31 -13.00 -3.45
CA GLU A 15 -1.92 -13.65 -4.61
C GLU A 15 -3.46 -13.70 -4.49
N LYS A 16 -4.01 -14.01 -3.32
CA LYS A 16 -5.47 -14.08 -3.14
C LYS A 16 -6.15 -12.71 -3.05
N SER A 17 -5.38 -11.63 -2.97
CA SER A 17 -5.89 -10.27 -2.76
C SER A 17 -6.27 -9.57 -4.08
N ASN A 18 -7.32 -8.74 -4.04
CA ASN A 18 -7.67 -7.80 -5.12
C ASN A 18 -7.37 -6.35 -4.75
N LEU A 19 -7.19 -6.05 -3.47
CA LEU A 19 -6.80 -4.75 -2.96
C LEU A 19 -5.75 -4.95 -1.87
N ILE A 20 -4.61 -4.29 -2.00
CA ILE A 20 -3.56 -4.28 -0.98
C ILE A 20 -3.42 -2.86 -0.48
N TYR A 21 -3.56 -2.68 0.84
CA TYR A 21 -3.31 -1.41 1.51
C TYR A 21 -2.03 -1.51 2.34
N ILE A 22 -1.03 -0.71 2.02
CA ILE A 22 0.29 -0.73 2.67
C ILE A 22 0.40 0.49 3.58
N TYR A 23 0.56 0.24 4.88
CA TYR A 23 0.68 1.28 5.89
C TYR A 23 2.12 1.44 6.38
N GLY A 24 2.66 2.66 6.32
CA GLY A 24 3.90 3.02 7.01
C GLY A 24 5.18 2.37 6.47
N MET A 25 5.17 1.83 5.25
CA MET A 25 6.34 1.21 4.64
C MET A 25 7.09 2.22 3.75
N SER A 26 8.38 2.39 3.99
CA SER A 26 9.23 3.24 3.15
C SER A 26 9.51 2.54 1.83
N ILE A 27 9.42 3.25 0.70
CA ILE A 27 9.81 2.73 -0.61
C ILE A 27 11.35 2.76 -0.70
N GLY A 28 11.99 1.83 -0.01
CA GLY A 28 13.45 1.71 0.11
C GLY A 28 13.99 0.35 -0.33
N GLU A 29 15.32 0.27 -0.45
CA GLU A 29 16.03 -0.93 -0.90
C GLU A 29 15.87 -2.13 0.03
N THR A 30 15.69 -1.89 1.34
CA THR A 30 15.48 -2.95 2.34
C THR A 30 14.30 -3.85 2.00
N ASP A 31 13.26 -3.28 1.38
CA ASP A 31 12.03 -3.99 1.01
C ASP A 31 11.95 -4.26 -0.51
N ALA A 32 13.05 -4.11 -1.25
CA ALA A 32 13.10 -4.26 -2.71
C ALA A 32 12.49 -5.58 -3.21
N ILE A 33 12.72 -6.68 -2.48
CA ILE A 33 12.18 -8.01 -2.82
C ILE A 33 10.64 -7.98 -2.82
N TRP A 34 10.04 -7.31 -1.84
CA TRP A 34 8.59 -7.17 -1.74
C TRP A 34 8.04 -6.27 -2.84
N TRP A 35 8.72 -5.17 -3.14
CA TRP A 35 8.35 -4.27 -4.24
C TRP A 35 8.38 -4.97 -5.59
N LYS A 36 9.41 -5.79 -5.84
CA LYS A 36 9.51 -6.60 -7.06
C LYS A 36 8.34 -7.59 -7.16
N ARG A 37 8.09 -8.38 -6.10
CA ARG A 37 6.96 -9.33 -6.05
C ARG A 37 5.62 -8.64 -6.28
N ILE A 38 5.43 -7.45 -5.73
CA ILE A 38 4.25 -6.62 -5.92
C ILE A 38 4.09 -6.20 -7.39
N CYS A 39 5.15 -5.69 -8.02
CA CYS A 39 5.15 -5.33 -9.44
C CYS A 39 4.82 -6.54 -10.32
N ASP A 40 5.40 -7.70 -10.01
CA ASP A 40 5.12 -8.96 -10.70
C ASP A 40 3.64 -9.34 -10.60
N LEU A 41 3.05 -9.28 -9.40
CA LEU A 41 1.63 -9.55 -9.21
C LEU A 41 0.72 -8.55 -9.95
N LEU A 42 1.07 -7.27 -9.97
CA LEU A 42 0.33 -6.25 -10.72
C LEU A 42 0.35 -6.52 -12.23
N SER A 43 1.49 -6.99 -12.75
CA SER A 43 1.64 -7.33 -14.18
C SER A 43 0.77 -8.53 -14.60
N GLN A 44 0.53 -9.45 -13.66
CA GLN A 44 -0.23 -10.69 -13.87
C GLN A 44 -1.73 -10.52 -13.63
N LYS A 45 -2.13 -9.55 -12.79
CA LYS A 45 -3.52 -9.36 -12.35
C LYS A 45 -4.03 -7.96 -12.63
N GLN A 46 -4.87 -7.84 -13.66
CA GLN A 46 -5.53 -6.58 -14.03
C GLN A 46 -6.45 -6.02 -12.93
N ASN A 47 -6.95 -6.85 -12.02
CA ASN A 47 -7.87 -6.42 -10.96
C ASN A 47 -7.19 -6.14 -9.62
N LEU A 48 -5.86 -6.30 -9.53
CA LEU A 48 -5.13 -6.01 -8.29
C LEU A 48 -4.88 -4.51 -8.21
N ARG A 49 -5.33 -3.89 -7.11
CA ARG A 49 -5.03 -2.48 -6.81
C ARG A 49 -4.18 -2.36 -5.58
N ILE A 50 -3.29 -1.37 -5.56
CA ILE A 50 -2.44 -1.08 -4.42
C ILE A 50 -2.66 0.35 -3.99
N ILE A 51 -2.87 0.52 -2.69
CA ILE A 51 -2.94 1.81 -2.04
C ILE A 51 -1.80 1.88 -1.05
N LEU A 52 -0.87 2.79 -1.29
CA LEU A 52 0.27 3.02 -0.43
C LEU A 52 0.02 4.27 0.41
N HIS A 53 -0.02 4.11 1.73
CA HIS A 53 -0.17 5.23 2.65
C HIS A 53 1.19 5.85 2.97
N CYS A 54 1.36 7.10 2.56
CA CYS A 54 2.56 7.88 2.84
C CYS A 54 2.27 8.93 3.90
N PHE A 55 2.87 8.78 5.09
CA PHE A 55 2.71 9.74 6.19
C PHE A 55 3.27 11.13 5.85
N ASP A 56 4.37 11.18 5.10
CA ASP A 56 5.05 12.44 4.72
C ASP A 56 4.39 13.16 3.53
N ALA A 57 3.24 12.66 3.05
CA ALA A 57 2.63 13.23 1.88
C ALA A 57 2.03 14.62 2.19
N PRO A 58 2.18 15.61 1.28
CA PRO A 58 1.61 16.92 1.48
C PRO A 58 0.07 16.82 1.52
N GLN A 59 -0.54 17.44 2.53
CA GLN A 59 -1.99 17.54 2.69
C GLN A 59 -2.65 18.02 1.39
N GLU A 60 -3.64 17.26 0.90
CA GLU A 60 -4.34 17.53 -0.35
C GLU A 60 -4.94 18.95 -0.41
N SER A 61 -5.35 19.48 0.76
CA SER A 61 -6.09 20.75 0.88
C SER A 61 -5.28 22.00 0.57
N LEU A 62 -3.94 21.95 0.62
CA LEU A 62 -3.11 23.15 0.52
C LEU A 62 -2.42 23.33 -0.84
N PHE A 63 -2.01 22.24 -1.51
CA PHE A 63 -1.27 22.33 -2.78
C PHE A 63 -1.46 21.08 -3.68
N ARG A 64 -2.55 21.03 -4.44
CA ARG A 64 -2.86 19.93 -5.38
C ARG A 64 -1.70 19.57 -6.31
N THR A 65 -0.95 20.55 -6.81
CA THR A 65 0.22 20.31 -7.68
C THR A 65 1.35 19.59 -6.95
N LYS A 66 1.60 19.92 -5.67
CA LYS A 66 2.63 19.23 -4.86
C LYS A 66 2.21 17.80 -4.56
N HIS A 67 0.92 17.58 -4.34
CA HIS A 67 0.36 16.25 -4.14
C HIS A 67 0.54 15.36 -5.38
N ILE A 68 0.14 15.84 -6.56
CA ILE A 68 0.32 15.10 -7.82
C ILE A 68 1.79 14.80 -8.09
N ALA A 69 2.68 15.76 -7.87
CA ALA A 69 4.12 15.57 -8.03
C ALA A 69 4.68 14.53 -7.04
N TYR A 70 4.21 14.54 -5.80
CA TYR A 70 4.60 13.57 -4.78
C TYR A 70 4.10 12.15 -5.13
N GLU A 71 2.83 12.02 -5.51
CA GLU A 71 2.23 10.77 -5.96
C GLU A 71 3.00 10.18 -7.13
N ARG A 72 3.28 11.00 -8.16
CA ARG A 72 4.07 10.59 -9.32
C ARG A 72 5.46 10.11 -8.91
N LYS A 73 6.15 10.86 -8.03
CA LYS A 73 7.48 10.50 -7.52
C LYS A 73 7.46 9.17 -6.76
N MET A 74 6.45 8.90 -5.93
CA MET A 74 6.36 7.65 -5.17
C MET A 74 6.05 6.47 -6.08
N ARG A 75 5.14 6.66 -7.04
CA ARG A 75 4.85 5.67 -8.08
C ARG A 75 6.10 5.32 -8.89
N GLU A 76 6.82 6.33 -9.39
CA GLU A 76 8.09 6.16 -10.11
C GLU A 76 9.12 5.41 -9.26
N ARG A 77 9.20 5.69 -7.94
CA ARG A 77 10.10 4.97 -7.03
C ARG A 77 9.76 3.49 -6.92
N LEU A 78 8.48 3.15 -6.81
CA LEU A 78 8.04 1.75 -6.69
C LEU A 78 8.32 0.99 -8.00
N ILE A 79 8.01 1.61 -9.14
CA ILE A 79 8.19 1.00 -10.46
C ILE A 79 9.66 0.73 -10.79
N ARG A 80 10.61 1.49 -10.22
CA ARG A 80 12.05 1.22 -10.39
C ARG A 80 12.49 -0.17 -9.91
N PHE A 81 11.70 -0.83 -9.05
CA PHE A 81 11.96 -2.20 -8.62
C PHE A 81 11.41 -3.26 -9.58
N SER A 82 10.66 -2.85 -10.60
CA SER A 82 10.24 -3.75 -11.68
C SER A 82 11.34 -3.92 -12.74
N GLU A 83 11.30 -5.04 -13.43
CA GLU A 83 12.21 -5.34 -14.54
C GLU A 83 11.48 -5.29 -15.91
N PHE A 84 10.34 -4.59 -15.96
CA PHE A 84 9.52 -4.51 -17.17
C PHE A 84 9.93 -3.35 -18.08
N ASP A 85 9.44 -3.40 -19.32
CA ASP A 85 9.56 -2.30 -20.28
C ASP A 85 8.66 -1.11 -19.91
N GLU A 86 8.86 0.00 -20.63
CA GLU A 86 8.14 1.25 -20.38
C GLU A 86 6.61 1.10 -20.59
N GLU A 87 6.19 0.30 -21.56
CA GLU A 87 4.77 0.07 -21.85
C GLU A 87 4.09 -0.63 -20.67
N LYS A 88 4.67 -1.74 -20.20
CA LYS A 88 4.14 -2.49 -19.06
C LYS A 88 4.22 -1.70 -17.77
N ASN A 89 5.27 -0.89 -17.58
CA ASN A 89 5.40 0.00 -16.44
C ASN A 89 4.29 1.06 -16.40
N ASN A 90 3.92 1.61 -17.55
CA ASN A 90 2.77 2.51 -17.67
C ASN A 90 1.45 1.77 -17.42
N GLU A 91 1.33 0.51 -17.85
CA GLU A 91 0.15 -0.31 -17.57
C GLU A 91 -0.02 -0.64 -16.08
N ILE A 92 1.04 -0.96 -15.34
CA ILE A 92 0.92 -1.27 -13.91
C ILE A 92 0.79 0.01 -13.05
N SER A 93 1.32 1.14 -13.54
CA SER A 93 1.28 2.45 -12.88
C SER A 93 -0.12 2.89 -12.46
N GLN A 94 -1.12 2.64 -13.32
CA GLN A 94 -2.52 3.03 -13.11
C GLN A 94 -3.18 2.29 -11.94
N TRP A 95 -2.62 1.14 -11.54
CA TRP A 95 -3.12 0.32 -10.44
C TRP A 95 -2.50 0.68 -9.08
N ILE A 96 -1.51 1.59 -9.08
CA ILE A 96 -0.82 2.07 -7.89
C ILE A 96 -1.35 3.46 -7.51
N HIS A 97 -1.97 3.53 -6.34
CA HIS A 97 -2.53 4.74 -5.76
C HIS A 97 -1.75 5.12 -4.49
N ILE A 98 -1.48 6.41 -4.31
CA ILE A 98 -0.85 6.93 -3.08
C ILE A 98 -1.92 7.62 -2.27
N ALA A 99 -2.19 7.13 -1.06
CA ALA A 99 -3.13 7.72 -0.13
C ALA A 99 -2.39 8.57 0.90
N THR A 100 -2.83 9.81 1.06
CA THR A 100 -2.25 10.77 2.00
C THR A 100 -3.01 10.79 3.32
N ASN A 101 -4.30 10.45 3.26
CA ASN A 101 -5.12 10.21 4.43
C ASN A 101 -5.12 8.73 4.78
N ASN A 102 -5.12 8.46 6.08
CA ASN A 102 -5.33 7.11 6.58
C ASN A 102 -6.81 6.76 6.42
N ILE A 103 -7.11 5.75 5.59
CA ILE A 103 -8.49 5.30 5.35
C ILE A 103 -9.17 4.77 6.62
N PHE A 104 -8.38 4.35 7.61
CA PHE A 104 -8.90 3.86 8.89
C PHE A 104 -9.22 4.99 9.87
N ASN A 105 -8.87 6.25 9.57
CA ASN A 105 -9.23 7.37 10.46
C ASN A 105 -10.74 7.51 10.60
N GLU A 106 -11.51 7.29 9.54
CA GLU A 106 -12.98 7.33 9.57
C GLU A 106 -13.59 6.15 10.36
N LEU A 107 -12.84 5.05 10.49
CA LEU A 107 -13.27 3.88 11.27
C LEU A 107 -12.86 3.96 12.75
N LYS A 108 -12.13 5.00 13.15
CA LYS A 108 -11.62 5.16 14.52
C LYS A 108 -12.77 5.23 15.52
N ASP A 109 -13.84 5.94 15.18
CA ASP A 109 -14.97 6.15 16.08
C ASP A 109 -15.78 4.84 16.25
N ILE A 110 -15.93 4.05 15.19
CA ILE A 110 -16.62 2.74 15.21
C ILE A 110 -15.87 1.72 16.09
N CYS A 111 -14.54 1.74 16.06
CA CYS A 111 -13.73 0.84 16.89
C CYS A 111 -13.77 1.21 18.38
N THR A 112 -14.11 2.46 18.72
CA THR A 112 -14.14 2.93 20.11
C THR A 112 -15.41 2.46 20.83
N GLU A 113 -16.56 2.45 20.14
CA GLU A 113 -17.84 1.98 20.70
C GLU A 113 -17.81 0.52 21.15
N LYS A 114 -17.09 -0.37 20.44
CA LYS A 114 -16.98 -1.78 20.81
C LYS A 114 -16.14 -2.04 22.07
N ILE A 115 -15.23 -1.14 22.43
CA ILE A 115 -14.42 -1.27 23.64
C ILE A 115 -15.27 -0.92 24.86
N GLU A 116 -16.19 0.05 24.76
CA GLU A 116 -17.12 0.40 25.82
C GLU A 116 -18.22 -0.67 26.02
N GLU A 117 -18.72 -1.31 24.95
CA GLU A 117 -19.70 -2.41 25.08
C GLU A 117 -19.11 -3.70 25.67
N GLN A 118 -17.80 -3.93 25.58
CA GLN A 118 -17.16 -5.16 26.10
C GLN A 118 -16.40 -4.97 27.41
N GLY A 119 -16.40 -3.78 28.01
CA GLY A 119 -15.49 -3.52 29.13
C GLY A 119 -15.77 -2.32 30.03
N LEU A 120 -16.99 -2.14 30.56
CA LEU A 120 -17.15 -1.59 31.92
C LEU A 120 -18.37 -2.14 32.67
N LYS A 121 -18.37 -3.46 32.86
CA LYS A 121 -18.82 -4.12 34.10
C LYS A 121 -17.58 -4.70 34.80
N ALA A 122 -16.73 -3.83 35.33
CA ALA A 122 -15.71 -4.22 36.30
C ALA A 122 -15.29 -2.98 37.11
N MET A 123 -15.85 -2.90 38.33
CA MET A 123 -15.61 -1.97 39.45
C MET A 123 -16.01 -0.50 39.27
#